data_AF-A0A7X9XE88-F1
#
_entry.id   AF-A0A7X9XE88-F1
#
_cell.length_a   1.000
_cell.length_b   1.000
_cell.length_c   1.000
_cell.angle_alpha   90.00
_cell.angle_beta   90.00
_cell.angle_gamma   90.00
#
_symmetry.space_group_name_H-M   'P 1'
#
loop_
_entity.id
_entity.type
_entity.pdbx_description
1 polymer ?
#
loop_
_entity_poly.entity_id
_entity_poly.type
_entity_poly.pdbx_seq_one_letter_code
_entity_poly.pdbx_strand_id
1 'polypeptide(L)'
;MMKIFIIYLIIINLTGFLIMFIDKNRAIHKEWRIPEKNLIGISIIGGSIGMLLGMNVFRHKTKHLKFTIGIPLILIIQITAAIYLMQL
;
A
#
# COMPACT_ATOMS: atom_id res chain seq x y z
N MET A 1 6.58 -15.34 17.59
CA MET A 1 5.97 -14.00 17.48
C MET A 1 6.58 -13.17 16.35
N MET A 2 7.87 -12.80 16.41
CA MET A 2 8.52 -11.95 15.39
C MET A 2 8.48 -12.52 13.95
N LYS A 3 8.66 -13.83 13.77
CA LYS A 3 8.56 -14.50 12.46
C LYS A 3 7.17 -14.36 11.82
N ILE A 4 6.11 -14.53 12.60
CA ILE A 4 4.72 -14.42 12.12
C ILE A 4 4.43 -12.98 11.67
N PHE A 5 4.92 -12.00 12.43
CA PHE A 5 4.78 -10.59 12.08
C PHE A 5 5.50 -10.24 10.77
N ILE A 6 6.72 -10.74 10.56
CA ILE A 6 7.47 -10.55 9.31
C ILE A 6 6.73 -11.18 8.13
N ILE A 7 6.22 -12.41 8.28
CA ILE A 7 5.45 -13.10 7.24
C ILE A 7 4.18 -12.31 6.90
N TYR A 8 3.46 -11.82 7.91
CA TYR A 8 2.30 -10.95 7.73
C TYR A 8 2.65 -9.69 6.92
N LEU A 9 3.76 -9.01 7.28
CA LEU A 9 4.22 -7.82 6.56
C LEU A 9 4.57 -8.12 5.09
N ILE A 10 5.22 -9.26 4.82
CA ILE A 10 5.53 -9.66 3.44
C ILE A 10 4.24 -9.89 2.65
N ILE A 11 3.29 -10.64 3.21
CA ILE A 11 2.02 -10.96 2.54
C ILE A 11 1.21 -9.70 2.26
N ILE A 12 1.09 -8.78 3.23
CA ILE A 12 0.26 -7.59 3.06
C ILE A 12 0.88 -6.60 2.05
N ASN A 13 2.20 -6.49 2.00
CA ASN A 13 2.88 -5.68 1.00
C ASN A 13 2.79 -6.31 -0.39
N LEU A 14 2.94 -7.63 -0.51
CA LEU A 14 2.71 -8.33 -1.78
C LEU A 14 1.26 -8.13 -2.26
N THR A 15 0.30 -8.21 -1.35
CA THR A 15 -1.12 -7.97 -1.64
C THR A 15 -1.35 -6.53 -2.14
N GLY A 16 -0.76 -5.53 -1.48
CA GLY A 16 -0.83 -4.13 -1.93
C GLY A 16 -0.25 -3.93 -3.33
N PHE A 17 0.91 -4.53 -3.60
CA PHE A 17 1.54 -4.48 -4.92
C PHE A 17 0.65 -5.10 -6.01
N LEU A 18 0.13 -6.31 -5.77
CA LEU A 18 -0.73 -7.04 -6.72
C LEU A 18 -2.05 -6.32 -6.96
N ILE A 19 -2.66 -5.73 -5.93
CA ILE A 19 -3.89 -4.97 -6.10
C ILE A 19 -3.70 -3.72 -6.96
N MET A 20 -2.54 -3.07 -6.87
CA MET A 20 -2.21 -1.95 -7.76
C MET A 20 -2.03 -2.41 -9.22
N PHE A 21 -1.43 -3.59 -9.43
CA PHE A 21 -1.37 -4.21 -10.76
C PHE A 21 -2.76 -4.51 -11.32
N ILE A 22 -3.62 -5.14 -10.51
CA ILE A 22 -4.99 -5.47 -10.89
C ILE A 22 -5.78 -4.20 -11.22
N ASP A 23 -5.67 -3.15 -10.40
CA ASP A 23 -6.37 -1.88 -10.66
C ASP A 23 -5.92 -1.25 -11.99
N LYS A 24 -4.62 -1.30 -12.30
CA LYS A 24 -4.11 -0.87 -13.62
C LYS A 24 -4.67 -1.74 -14.74
N ASN A 25 -4.65 -3.05 -14.58
CA ASN A 25 -5.14 -3.97 -15.62
C ASN A 25 -6.63 -3.73 -15.91
N ARG A 26 -7.45 -3.57 -14.86
CA ARG A 26 -8.88 -3.23 -14.98
C ARG A 26 -9.09 -1.87 -15.63
N ALA A 27 -8.24 -0.88 -15.33
CA ALA A 27 -8.29 0.42 -15.97
C ALA A 27 -8.00 0.36 -17.49
N ILE A 28 -7.13 -0.56 -17.93
CA ILE A 28 -6.83 -0.80 -19.35
C ILE A 28 -8.01 -1.51 -20.04
N HIS A 29 -8.56 -2.55 -19.42
CA HIS A 29 -9.65 -3.38 -19.97
C HIS A 29 -11.04 -2.74 -19.83
N LYS A 30 -11.14 -1.50 -19.31
CA LYS A 30 -12.39 -0.78 -19.03
C LYS A 30 -13.34 -1.54 -18.08
N GLU A 31 -12.77 -2.33 -17.17
CA GLU A 31 -13.50 -3.06 -16.16
C GLU A 31 -13.75 -2.20 -14.91
N TRP A 32 -14.56 -2.72 -13.98
CA TRP A 32 -14.86 -2.07 -12.71
C TRP A 32 -13.59 -1.84 -11.87
N ARG A 33 -13.24 -0.56 -11.65
CA ARG A 33 -12.04 -0.15 -10.91
C ARG A 33 -12.18 -0.41 -9.41
N ILE A 34 -11.04 -0.63 -8.75
CA ILE A 34 -11.03 -0.85 -7.31
C ILE A 34 -11.29 0.49 -6.60
N PRO A 35 -12.24 0.57 -5.66
CA PRO A 35 -12.49 1.80 -4.91
C PRO A 35 -11.23 2.30 -4.21
N GLU A 36 -10.95 3.60 -4.30
CA GLU A 36 -9.75 4.20 -3.71
C GLU A 36 -9.63 3.97 -2.20
N LYS A 37 -10.78 3.92 -1.51
CA LYS A 37 -10.87 3.59 -0.08
C LYS A 37 -10.26 2.23 0.25
N ASN A 38 -10.39 1.23 -0.62
CA ASN A 38 -9.82 -0.11 -0.38
C ASN A 38 -8.30 -0.08 -0.55
N LEU A 39 -7.80 0.63 -1.56
CA LEU A 39 -6.37 0.82 -1.81
C LEU A 39 -5.68 1.52 -0.63
N ILE A 40 -6.31 2.58 -0.12
CA ILE A 40 -5.83 3.29 1.07
C ILE A 40 -5.94 2.41 2.31
N GLY A 41 -7.04 1.66 2.48
CA GLY A 41 -7.22 0.72 3.58
C GLY A 41 -6.11 -0.32 3.68
N ILE A 42 -5.67 -0.89 2.55
CA ILE A 42 -4.53 -1.83 2.49
C ILE A 42 -3.23 -1.17 2.95
N SER A 43 -3.05 0.11 2.59
CA SER A 43 -1.89 0.88 3.05
C SER A 43 -1.90 1.05 4.57
N ILE A 44 -3.07 1.33 5.16
CA ILE A 44 -3.25 1.53 6.62
C ILE A 44 -2.94 0.26 7.42
N ILE A 45 -3.34 -0.92 6.94
CA ILE A 45 -3.12 -2.19 7.64
C ILE A 45 -1.70 -2.77 7.51
N GLY A 46 -0.80 -2.07 6.79
CA GLY A 46 0.62 -2.40 6.70
C GLY A 46 1.14 -2.69 5.28
N GLY A 47 0.29 -2.57 4.25
CA GLY A 47 0.66 -2.77 2.85
C GLY A 47 1.20 -1.53 2.14
N SER A 48 1.54 -0.47 2.88
CA SER A 48 1.92 0.85 2.36
C SER A 48 3.16 0.81 1.45
N ILE A 49 4.18 0.00 1.80
CA ILE A 49 5.39 -0.17 0.97
C ILE A 49 5.04 -0.82 -0.36
N GLY A 50 4.28 -1.92 -0.33
CA GLY A 50 3.83 -2.64 -1.52
C GLY A 50 2.96 -1.78 -2.43
N MET A 51 2.10 -0.97 -1.85
CA MET A 51 1.28 0.01 -2.56
C MET A 51 2.13 1.08 -3.26
N LEU A 52 3.14 1.65 -2.59
CA LEU A 52 4.07 2.63 -3.21
C LEU A 52 4.89 2.02 -4.32
N LEU A 53 5.43 0.81 -4.10
CA LEU A 53 6.16 0.07 -5.13
C LEU A 53 5.26 -0.20 -6.34
N GLY A 54 4.03 -0.65 -6.11
CA GLY A 54 3.05 -0.86 -7.17
C GLY A 54 2.76 0.42 -7.95
N MET A 55 2.54 1.54 -7.26
CA MET A 55 2.29 2.83 -7.92
C MET A 55 3.44 3.23 -8.84
N ASN A 56 4.69 3.10 -8.36
CA ASN A 56 5.88 3.52 -9.10
C ASN A 56 6.19 2.57 -10.26
N VAL A 57 6.13 1.25 -10.03
CA VAL A 57 6.40 0.23 -11.06
C VAL A 57 5.35 0.28 -12.16
N PHE A 58 4.08 0.33 -11.78
CA PHE A 58 2.99 0.34 -12.75
C PHE A 58 2.70 1.74 -13.30
N ARG A 59 3.35 2.79 -12.75
CA ARG A 59 3.07 4.21 -13.03
C ARG A 59 1.59 4.53 -12.95
N HIS A 60 0.90 3.84 -12.04
CA HIS A 60 -0.54 3.94 -11.86
C HIS A 60 -0.84 4.79 -10.64
N LYS A 61 -1.78 5.72 -10.79
CA LYS A 61 -2.17 6.68 -9.75
C LYS A 61 -1.06 7.58 -9.17
N THR A 62 0.05 7.78 -9.89
CA THR A 62 1.17 8.66 -9.48
C THR A 62 0.87 10.16 -9.55
N LYS A 63 -0.18 10.55 -10.27
CA LYS A 63 -0.64 11.95 -10.39
C LYS A 63 -1.75 12.33 -9.40
N HIS A 64 -2.29 11.36 -8.66
CA HIS A 64 -3.36 11.65 -7.70
C HIS A 64 -2.77 12.01 -6.34
N LEU A 65 -2.94 13.27 -5.93
CA LEU A 65 -2.45 13.78 -4.64
C LEU A 65 -2.83 12.88 -3.45
N LYS A 66 -4.05 12.33 -3.45
CA LYS A 66 -4.51 11.39 -2.42
C LYS A 66 -3.59 10.17 -2.27
N PHE A 67 -3.01 9.68 -3.36
CA PHE A 67 -2.13 8.51 -3.36
C PHE A 67 -0.67 8.94 -3.17
N THR A 68 -0.23 9.93 -3.93
CA THR A 68 1.17 10.41 -3.92
C THR A 68 1.57 11.04 -2.59
N ILE A 69 0.63 11.66 -1.86
CA ILE A 69 0.88 12.21 -0.52
C ILE A 69 0.33 11.28 0.55
N GLY A 70 -0.89 10.75 0.37
CA GLY A 70 -1.55 9.96 1.40
C GLY A 70 -0.83 8.65 1.74
N ILE A 71 -0.34 7.91 0.74
CA ILE A 71 0.33 6.62 1.02
C ILE A 71 1.71 6.83 1.68
N PRO A 72 2.57 7.75 1.23
CA PRO A 72 3.80 8.07 1.98
C PRO A 72 3.53 8.60 3.38
N LEU A 73 2.48 9.40 3.58
CA LEU A 73 2.11 9.89 4.91
C LEU A 73 1.73 8.73 5.84
N ILE A 74 0.93 7.77 5.36
CA ILE A 74 0.58 6.56 6.12
C ILE A 74 1.83 5.75 6.46
N LEU A 75 2.77 5.60 5.52
CA LEU A 75 4.02 4.90 5.78
C LEU A 75 4.85 5.59 6.87
N ILE A 76 4.98 6.93 6.81
CA ILE A 76 5.70 7.69 7.83
C ILE A 76 5.06 7.50 9.20
N ILE A 77 3.72 7.59 9.28
CA ILE A 77 2.99 7.36 10.54
C ILE A 77 3.25 5.94 11.08
N GLN A 78 3.23 4.93 10.22
CA GLN A 78 3.53 3.54 10.61
C GLN A 78 4.96 3.37 11.12
N ILE A 79 5.95 3.98 10.46
CA ILE A 79 7.35 3.92 10.88
C ILE A 79 7.53 4.62 12.24
N THR A 80 6.99 5.84 12.40
CA THR A 80 7.07 6.58 13.66
C THR A 80 6.39 5.82 14.79
N ALA A 81 5.21 5.24 14.56
CA ALA A 81 4.51 4.43 15.55
C ALA A 81 5.30 3.16 15.90
N ALA A 82 5.92 2.50 14.92
CA ALA A 82 6.75 1.32 15.16
C ALA A 82 8.01 1.66 15.98
N ILE A 83 8.67 2.79 15.71
CA ILE A 83 9.83 3.25 16.48
C ILE A 83 9.43 3.55 17.93
N TYR A 84 8.33 4.28 18.12
CA TYR A 84 7.82 4.61 19.46
C TYR A 84 7.49 3.35 20.27
N LEU A 85 6.80 2.38 19.65
CA LEU A 85 6.49 1.09 20.28
C LEU A 85 7.74 0.25 20.59
N MET A 86 8.82 0.40 19.82
CA MET A 86 10.07 -0.32 20.05
C MET A 86 10.93 0.31 21.17
N GLN A 87 10.69 1.58 21.49
CA GLN A 87 11.38 2.31 22.57
C GLN A 87 10.67 2.17 23.93
N LEU A 88 9.41 1.73 23.95
CA LEU A 88 8.63 1.44 25.14
C LEU A 88 8.96 0.04 25.69
#